data_AF-A0A160FAM5-F1
#
_entry.id   AF-A0A160FAM5-F1
#
_cell.length_a   1.000
_cell.length_b   1.000
_cell.length_c   1.000
_cell.angle_alpha   90.00
_cell.angle_beta   90.00
_cell.angle_gamma   90.00
#
_symmetry.space_group_name_H-M   'P 1'
#
loop_
_entity.id
_entity.type
_entity.pdbx_description
1 polymer ?
#
loop_
_entity_poly.entity_id
_entity_poly.type
_entity_poly.pdbx_seq_one_letter_code
_entity_poly.pdbx_strand_id
1 'polypeptide(L)'
;MKSLQDALYNWLTIQVVADARPEDHAAQDTAQLFKNILKIDFQIEKVAFVKEEEMYIVSYQKGGKEQATRFPVEFIEGMLKQIQSEPEKYTNYPKDR
;
A
#
# COMPACT_ATOMS: atom_id res chain seq x y z
N MET A 1 10.53 -3.84 -8.89
CA MET A 1 9.27 -4.61 -8.99
C MET A 1 9.19 -5.22 -10.38
N LYS A 2 8.71 -6.46 -10.52
CA LYS A 2 8.76 -7.16 -11.81
C LYS A 2 7.47 -7.01 -12.61
N SER A 3 6.34 -6.70 -11.96
CA SER A 3 5.03 -6.56 -12.61
C SER A 3 4.15 -5.45 -12.00
N LEU A 4 3.08 -5.07 -12.69
CA LEU A 4 2.03 -4.17 -12.15
C LEU A 4 1.38 -4.80 -10.92
N GLN A 5 1.19 -6.12 -10.91
CA GLN A 5 0.62 -6.82 -9.76
C GLN A 5 1.52 -6.70 -8.53
N ASP A 6 2.84 -6.83 -8.69
CA ASP A 6 3.80 -6.61 -7.60
C ASP A 6 3.74 -5.17 -7.09
N ALA A 7 3.58 -4.20 -8.01
CA ALA A 7 3.51 -2.80 -7.64
C ALA A 7 2.24 -2.44 -6.88
N LEU A 8 1.09 -2.97 -7.31
CA LEU A 8 -0.17 -2.83 -6.60
C LEU A 8 -0.13 -3.53 -5.24
N TYR A 9 0.48 -4.72 -5.17
CA TYR A 9 0.68 -5.45 -3.92
C TYR A 9 1.53 -4.65 -2.94
N ASN A 10 2.73 -4.21 -3.35
CA ASN A 10 3.63 -3.47 -2.47
C ASN A 10 3.04 -2.12 -2.04
N TRP A 11 2.40 -1.40 -2.96
CA TRP A 11 1.70 -0.17 -2.63
C TRP A 11 0.60 -0.43 -1.60
N LEU A 12 -0.28 -1.41 -1.83
CA LEU A 12 -1.40 -1.71 -0.95
C LEU A 12 -0.93 -2.16 0.44
N THR A 13 0.08 -3.04 0.52
CA THR A 13 0.65 -3.50 1.79
C THR A 13 1.16 -2.33 2.64
N ILE A 14 1.90 -1.38 2.03
CA ILE A 14 2.39 -0.21 2.76
C ILE A 14 1.28 0.80 3.03
N GLN A 15 0.34 0.99 2.11
CA GLN A 15 -0.79 1.90 2.28
C GLN A 15 -1.66 1.47 3.47
N VAL A 16 -1.91 0.18 3.66
CA VAL A 16 -2.64 -0.34 4.83
C VAL A 16 -1.89 -0.06 6.13
N VAL A 17 -0.56 -0.18 6.15
CA VAL A 17 0.25 0.21 7.32
C VAL A 17 0.16 1.71 7.57
N ALA A 18 0.30 2.52 6.52
CA ALA A 18 0.22 3.97 6.59
C ALA A 18 -1.15 4.45 7.09
N ASP A 19 -2.24 3.86 6.60
CA ASP A 19 -3.61 4.20 7.03
C ASP A 19 -3.85 3.82 8.51
N ALA A 20 -3.26 2.71 8.98
CA ALA A 20 -3.35 2.29 10.38
C ALA A 20 -2.42 3.07 11.33
N ARG A 21 -1.37 3.72 10.81
CA ARG A 21 -0.37 4.50 11.54
C ARG A 21 -0.18 5.87 10.90
N PRO A 22 -1.17 6.77 11.00
CA PRO A 22 -1.12 8.08 10.34
C PRO A 22 0.08 8.95 10.79
N GLU A 23 0.60 8.72 11.99
CA GLU A 23 1.79 9.37 12.55
C GLU A 23 3.14 8.77 12.11
N ASP A 24 3.13 7.61 11.44
CA ASP A 24 4.34 6.99 10.87
C ASP A 24 4.70 7.64 9.54
N HIS A 25 5.45 8.75 9.59
CA HIS A 25 5.88 9.47 8.40
C HIS A 25 6.69 8.61 7.42
N ALA A 26 7.42 7.60 7.90
CA ALA A 26 8.18 6.71 7.03
C ALA A 26 7.24 5.80 6.22
N ALA A 27 6.17 5.29 6.85
CA ALA A 27 5.13 4.54 6.16
C ALA A 27 4.40 5.43 5.12
N GLN A 28 4.05 6.67 5.48
CA GLN A 28 3.42 7.63 4.55
C GLN A 28 4.31 7.93 3.33
N ASP A 29 5.58 8.26 3.54
CA ASP A 29 6.52 8.55 2.47
C ASP A 29 6.73 7.32 1.56
N THR A 30 6.80 6.13 2.15
CA THR A 30 6.95 4.88 1.40
C THR A 30 5.70 4.55 0.59
N ALA A 31 4.50 4.75 1.15
CA ALA A 31 3.23 4.60 0.43
C ALA A 31 3.18 5.54 -0.77
N GLN A 32 3.60 6.81 -0.58
CA GLN A 32 3.66 7.80 -1.65
C GLN A 32 4.72 7.46 -2.71
N LEU A 33 5.87 6.89 -2.32
CA LEU A 33 6.88 6.38 -3.26
C LEU A 33 6.29 5.29 -4.15
N PHE A 34 5.63 4.28 -3.57
CA PHE A 34 4.99 3.22 -4.37
C PHE A 34 3.85 3.75 -5.24
N LYS A 35 3.06 4.71 -4.75
CA LYS A 35 2.03 5.40 -5.54
C LYS A 35 2.63 6.14 -6.73
N ASN A 36 3.80 6.76 -6.56
CA ASN A 36 4.53 7.40 -7.66
C ASN A 36 5.02 6.36 -8.68
N ILE A 37 5.47 5.19 -8.24
CA ILE A 37 5.87 4.11 -9.15
C ILE A 37 4.66 3.60 -9.95
N LEU A 38 3.49 3.42 -9.33
CA LEU A 38 2.26 3.10 -10.06
C LEU A 38 1.95 4.13 -11.15
N LYS A 39 2.11 5.42 -10.84
CA LYS A 39 1.84 6.51 -11.77
C LYS A 39 2.87 6.61 -12.90
N ILE A 40 4.16 6.58 -12.58
CA ILE A 40 5.25 6.86 -13.52
C ILE A 40 5.57 5.62 -14.36
N ASP A 41 5.82 4.48 -13.71
CA ASP A 41 6.33 3.29 -14.38
C ASP A 41 5.19 2.48 -15.01
N PHE A 42 4.02 2.46 -14.37
CA PHE A 42 2.88 1.66 -14.80
C PHE A 42 1.72 2.45 -15.41
N GLN A 43 1.83 3.78 -15.45
CA GLN A 43 0.84 4.70 -16.02
C GLN A 43 -0.55 4.57 -15.39
N ILE A 44 -0.59 4.33 -14.08
CA ILE A 44 -1.83 4.31 -13.31
C ILE A 44 -2.25 5.75 -13.00
N GLU A 45 -3.39 6.16 -13.56
CA GLU A 45 -3.93 7.52 -13.44
C GLU A 45 -4.65 7.71 -12.11
N LYS A 46 -5.38 6.69 -11.67
CA LYS A 46 -6.13 6.65 -10.41
C LYS A 46 -6.00 5.26 -9.81
N VAL A 47 -5.91 5.19 -8.50
CA VAL A 47 -5.92 3.94 -7.74
C VAL A 47 -6.67 4.15 -6.44
N ALA A 48 -7.51 3.18 -6.09
CA ALA A 48 -8.27 3.13 -4.85
C ALA A 48 -8.40 1.67 -4.43
N PHE A 49 -8.76 1.43 -3.17
CA PHE A 49 -9.03 0.09 -2.70
C PHE A 49 -10.15 0.08 -1.66
N VAL A 50 -10.79 -1.08 -1.53
CA VAL A 50 -11.77 -1.38 -0.48
C VAL A 50 -11.44 -2.75 0.10
N LYS A 51 -11.73 -2.93 1.39
CA LYS A 51 -11.64 -4.23 2.06
C LYS A 51 -13.03 -4.88 2.06
N GLU A 52 -13.14 -6.09 1.53
CA GLU A 52 -14.34 -6.91 1.53
C GLU A 52 -14.02 -8.29 2.12
N GLU A 53 -14.54 -8.56 3.31
CA GLU A 53 -14.32 -9.82 4.04
C GLU A 53 -12.83 -10.20 4.12
N GLU A 54 -12.41 -11.23 3.39
CA GLU A 54 -11.05 -11.78 3.36
C GLU A 54 -10.20 -11.24 2.20
N MET A 55 -10.71 -10.28 1.42
CA MET A 55 -10.05 -9.74 0.23
C MET A 55 -9.99 -8.21 0.23
N TYR A 56 -8.87 -7.66 -0.23
CA TYR A 56 -8.80 -6.30 -0.71
C TYR A 56 -9.10 -6.26 -2.21
N ILE A 57 -9.97 -5.35 -2.64
CA ILE A 57 -10.23 -5.06 -4.04
C ILE A 57 -9.54 -3.74 -4.37
N VAL A 58 -8.61 -3.76 -5.33
CA VAL A 58 -7.90 -2.58 -5.81
C VAL A 58 -8.43 -2.21 -7.18
N SER A 59 -9.07 -1.05 -7.28
CA SER A 59 -9.57 -0.49 -8.53
C SER A 59 -8.61 0.58 -9.03
N TYR A 60 -8.28 0.55 -10.32
CA TYR A 60 -7.34 1.47 -10.92
C TYR A 60 -7.71 1.84 -12.36
N GLN A 61 -7.30 3.05 -12.79
CA GLN A 61 -7.49 3.56 -14.14
C GLN A 61 -6.15 3.54 -14.88
N LYS A 62 -6.11 2.93 -16.07
CA LYS A 62 -4.95 2.91 -16.96
C LYS A 62 -5.37 3.12 -18.41
N GLY A 63 -4.90 4.18 -19.04
CA GLY A 63 -5.25 4.50 -20.43
C GLY A 63 -6.76 4.73 -20.61
N GLY A 64 -7.38 5.43 -19.66
CA GLY A 64 -8.82 5.69 -19.64
C GLY A 64 -9.72 4.47 -19.35
N LYS A 65 -9.15 3.28 -19.07
CA LYS A 65 -9.91 2.08 -18.73
C LYS A 65 -9.81 1.78 -17.24
N GLU A 66 -10.96 1.51 -16.63
CA GLU A 66 -11.04 1.00 -15.27
C GLU A 66 -10.78 -0.51 -15.25
N GLN A 67 -9.96 -0.93 -14.29
CA GLN A 67 -9.59 -2.30 -14.03
C GLN A 67 -9.59 -2.54 -12.53
N ALA A 68 -9.71 -3.80 -12.12
CA ALA A 68 -9.63 -4.19 -10.72
C ALA A 68 -8.80 -5.46 -10.56
N THR A 69 -8.14 -5.58 -9.41
CA THR A 69 -7.47 -6.80 -8.96
C THR A 69 -7.79 -7.06 -7.49
N ARG A 70 -7.57 -8.29 -7.02
CA ARG A 70 -7.87 -8.67 -5.64
C ARG A 70 -6.64 -9.28 -4.96
N PHE A 71 -6.46 -8.98 -3.68
CA PHE A 71 -5.40 -9.55 -2.85
C PHE A 71 -5.99 -10.10 -1.53
N PRO A 72 -5.59 -11.30 -1.08
CA PRO A 72 -6.00 -11.81 0.21
C PRO A 72 -5.54 -10.91 1.36
N VAL A 73 -6.44 -10.65 2.31
CA VAL A 73 -6.19 -9.85 3.50
C VAL A 73 -5.00 -10.38 4.29
N GLU A 74 -4.84 -11.70 4.38
CA GLU A 74 -3.73 -12.35 5.08
C GLU A 74 -2.36 -11.88 4.58
N PHE A 75 -2.19 -11.73 3.26
CA PHE A 75 -0.92 -11.30 2.67
C PHE A 75 -0.69 -9.79 2.82
N ILE A 76 -1.74 -8.99 2.64
CA ILE A 76 -1.65 -7.52 2.72
C ILE A 76 -1.40 -7.06 4.16
N GLU A 77 -2.06 -7.68 5.14
CA GLU A 77 -1.98 -7.26 6.55
C GLU A 77 -0.85 -7.93 7.32
N GLY A 78 -0.07 -8.83 6.69
CA GLY A 78 1.03 -9.53 7.35
C GLY A 78 2.04 -8.57 8.01
N MET A 79 2.42 -7.50 7.29
CA MET A 79 3.32 -6.48 7.82
C MET A 79 2.69 -5.70 8.98
N LEU A 80 1.43 -5.27 8.84
CA LEU A 80 0.72 -4.54 9.89
C LEU A 80 0.60 -5.39 11.17
N LYS A 81 0.23 -6.66 11.04
CA LYS A 81 0.13 -7.61 12.17
C LYS A 81 1.47 -7.81 12.86
N GLN A 82 2.56 -7.89 12.08
CA GLN A 82 3.91 -7.99 12.64
C GLN A 82 4.28 -6.73 13.44
N ILE A 83 4.02 -5.54 12.88
CA ILE A 83 4.25 -4.25 13.56
C ILE A 83 3.45 -4.17 14.86
N GLN A 84 2.19 -4.59 14.84
CA GLN A 84 1.33 -4.60 16.04
C GLN A 84 1.79 -5.60 17.10
N SER A 85 2.42 -6.71 16.69
CA SER A 85 2.92 -7.74 17.60
C SER A 85 4.25 -7.36 18.25
N GLU A 86 5.08 -6.57 17.56
CA GLU A 86 6.43 -6.18 18.00
C GLU A 86 6.67 -4.66 17.80
N PRO A 87 5.84 -3.77 18.38
CA PRO A 87 5.85 -2.33 18.06
C PRO A 87 7.19 -1.64 18.38
N GLU A 88 7.94 -2.14 19.35
CA GLU A 88 9.26 -1.62 19.73
C GLU A 88 10.29 -1.69 18.59
N LYS A 89 10.14 -2.65 17.67
CA LYS A 89 11.01 -2.79 16.49
C LYS A 89 10.69 -1.77 15.39
N TYR A 90 9.53 -1.14 15.46
CA TYR A 90 9.00 -0.21 14.46
C TYR A 90 8.71 1.15 15.06
N THR A 91 9.64 1.64 15.88
CA THR A 91 9.55 2.96 16.51
C THR A 91 9.43 4.04 15.44
N ASN A 92 8.39 4.86 15.53
CA ASN A 92 8.22 6.01 14.65
C ASN A 92 9.25 7.07 15.04
N TYR A 93 10.08 7.46 14.08
CA TYR A 93 11.01 8.56 14.27
C TYR A 93 10.35 9.85 13.78
N PRO A 94 10.29 10.90 14.61
CA PRO A 94 9.79 12.20 14.16
C PRO A 94 10.63 12.71 13.00
N LYS A 95 9.98 13.41 12.06
CA LYS A 95 10.60 14.05 10.90
C LYS A 95 11.37 15.32 11.31
N ASP A 96 12.25 15.22 12.30
CA ASP A 96 13.10 16.33 12.77
C ASP A 96 14.56 15.90 12.86
N ARG A 97 15.33 16.23 11.81
CA ARG A 97 16.63 16.94 11.88
C ARG A 97 16.91 17.65 10.58
#